data_AF-A0A060C3U0-F1
#
_entry.id   AF-A0A060C3U0-F1
#
_cell.length_a   1.000
_cell.length_b   1.000
_cell.length_c   1.000
_cell.angle_alpha   90.00
_cell.angle_beta   90.00
_cell.angle_gamma   90.00
#
_symmetry.space_group_name_H-M   'P 1'
#
loop_
_entity.id
_entity.type
_entity.pdbx_description
1 polymer ?
#
loop_
_entity_poly.entity_id
_entity_poly.type
_entity_poly.pdbx_seq_one_letter_code
_entity_poly.pdbx_strand_id
1 'polypeptide(L)'
;MDTLPEHVYNVFVAAEDRTFWTNPGVDLGGTARALIKTVVFGKKQGGSSITQQYVERYYVGQTTTDLVGKIDEALLALKIDSQQDKKEILGNYINTVYFGRGAYGIEAAAQAYYGKHAADLSVSEAAMLAG
;
A
#
# COMPACT_ATOMS: atom_id res chain seq x y z
N MET A 1 -14.64 -10.33 8.74
CA MET A 1 -13.40 -10.26 7.94
C MET A 1 -12.63 -11.51 8.26
N ASP A 2 -12.53 -12.45 7.32
CA ASP A 2 -11.60 -13.56 7.46
C ASP A 2 -10.19 -12.96 7.58
N THR A 3 -9.57 -13.16 8.73
CA THR A 3 -8.23 -12.65 9.01
C THR A 3 -7.26 -13.33 8.05
N LEU A 4 -6.67 -12.55 7.13
CA LEU A 4 -5.58 -13.04 6.31
C LEU A 4 -4.41 -13.46 7.23
N PRO A 5 -3.65 -14.48 6.86
CA PRO A 5 -2.44 -14.84 7.58
C PRO A 5 -1.46 -13.65 7.66
N GLU A 6 -0.74 -13.53 8.78
CA GLU A 6 0.21 -12.44 9.00
C GLU A 6 1.28 -12.36 7.91
N HIS A 7 1.68 -13.50 7.34
CA HIS A 7 2.68 -13.48 6.28
C HIS A 7 2.19 -12.72 5.06
N VAL A 8 0.90 -12.81 4.69
CA VAL A 8 0.33 -12.07 3.56
C VAL A 8 0.49 -10.58 3.79
N TYR A 9 0.07 -10.07 4.95
CA TYR A 9 0.23 -8.66 5.34
C TYR A 9 1.69 -8.21 5.30
N ASN A 10 2.58 -9.01 5.86
CA ASN A 10 3.99 -8.66 6.00
C ASN A 10 4.70 -8.54 4.64
N VAL A 11 4.27 -9.27 3.61
CA VAL A 11 4.89 -9.13 2.28
C VAL A 11 4.60 -7.77 1.67
N PHE A 12 3.36 -7.27 1.79
CA PHE A 12 2.99 -5.94 1.33
C PHE A 12 3.75 -4.85 2.07
N VAL A 13 3.82 -4.96 3.40
CA VAL A 13 4.61 -4.02 4.23
C VAL A 13 6.09 -4.03 3.81
N ALA A 14 6.68 -5.19 3.59
CA ALA A 14 8.09 -5.30 3.22
C ALA A 14 8.39 -4.73 1.81
N ALA A 15 7.44 -4.89 0.87
CA ALA A 15 7.56 -4.42 -0.51
C ALA A 15 7.32 -2.90 -0.63
N GLU A 16 6.25 -2.39 0.00
CA GLU A 16 5.73 -1.04 -0.26
C GLU A 16 6.13 -0.01 0.81
N ASP A 17 6.07 -0.38 2.10
CA ASP A 17 6.28 0.57 3.21
C ASP A 17 6.88 -0.12 4.44
N ARG A 18 8.21 -0.22 4.46
CA ARG A 18 8.96 -0.90 5.54
C ARG A 18 8.77 -0.28 6.92
N THR A 19 8.30 0.97 6.97
CA THR A 19 8.07 1.71 8.22
C THR A 19 6.61 1.70 8.64
N PHE A 20 5.73 1.01 7.89
CA PHE A 20 4.28 1.08 8.05
C PHE A 20 3.80 0.97 9.49
N TRP A 21 4.33 0.01 10.26
CA TRP A 21 3.92 -0.24 11.63
C TRP A 21 4.27 0.88 12.61
N THR A 22 5.24 1.75 12.28
CA THR A 22 5.76 2.78 13.18
C THR A 22 5.64 4.20 12.65
N ASN A 23 5.43 4.38 11.35
CA ASN A 23 5.21 5.70 10.76
C ASN A 23 3.82 6.23 11.14
N PRO A 24 3.59 7.55 11.14
CA PRO A 24 2.29 8.14 11.47
C PRO A 24 1.33 8.20 10.26
N GLY A 25 1.46 7.27 9.30
CA GLY A 25 0.74 7.29 8.03
C GLY A 25 1.51 7.93 6.88
N VAL A 26 2.71 8.47 7.14
CA VAL A 26 3.63 9.01 6.11
C VAL A 26 5.06 8.57 6.45
N ASP A 27 5.78 7.96 5.50
CA ASP A 27 7.21 7.63 5.68
C ASP A 27 8.09 8.83 5.32
N LEU A 28 8.23 9.79 6.24
CA LEU A 28 9.03 11.00 6.01
C LEU A 28 10.49 10.69 5.60
N GLY A 29 11.09 9.64 6.18
CA GLY A 29 12.46 9.24 5.86
C GLY A 29 12.57 8.54 4.51
N GLY A 30 11.60 7.69 4.16
CA GLY A 30 11.47 7.06 2.86
C GLY A 30 11.19 8.06 1.75
N THR A 31 10.23 8.95 1.94
CA THR A 31 9.88 10.01 0.98
C THR A 31 11.08 10.93 0.72
N ALA A 32 11.80 11.37 1.76
CA ALA A 32 13.00 12.20 1.58
C ALA A 32 14.10 11.46 0.80
N ARG A 33 14.37 10.19 1.11
CA ARG A 33 15.34 9.37 0.36
C ARG A 33 14.91 9.14 -1.09
N ALA A 34 13.64 8.89 -1.34
CA ALA A 34 13.08 8.68 -2.67
C ALA A 34 13.19 9.96 -3.51
N LEU A 35 12.92 11.13 -2.92
CA LEU A 35 13.08 12.43 -3.56
C LEU A 35 14.55 12.68 -3.94
N ILE A 36 15.49 12.47 -3.02
CA ILE A 36 16.93 12.59 -3.30
C ILE A 36 17.32 11.67 -4.45
N LYS A 37 16.90 10.39 -4.42
CA LYS A 37 17.22 9.46 -5.50
C LYS A 37 16.61 9.86 -6.84
N THR A 38 15.40 10.39 -6.84
CA THR A 38 14.73 10.86 -8.07
C THR A 38 15.47 12.06 -8.66
N VAL A 39 15.84 13.04 -7.84
CA VAL A 39 16.57 14.24 -8.27
C VAL A 39 17.99 13.91 -8.71
N VAL A 40 18.70 13.07 -7.97
CA VAL A 40 20.12 12.77 -8.21
C VAL A 40 20.33 11.71 -9.30
N PHE A 41 19.49 10.68 -9.36
CA PHE A 41 19.68 9.53 -10.24
C PHE A 41 18.61 9.40 -11.34
N GLY A 42 17.64 10.31 -11.41
CA GLY A 42 16.56 10.28 -12.42
C GLY A 42 15.61 9.09 -12.32
N LYS A 43 15.70 8.29 -11.24
CA LYS A 43 14.85 7.12 -11.02
C LYS A 43 13.62 7.53 -10.22
N LYS A 44 12.44 7.57 -10.84
CA LYS A 44 11.16 7.67 -10.12
C LYS A 44 11.02 6.44 -9.23
N GLN A 45 11.18 6.63 -7.92
CA GLN A 45 10.87 5.61 -6.93
C GLN A 45 9.59 6.02 -6.20
N GLY A 46 8.66 5.09 -6.01
CA GLY A 46 7.49 5.31 -5.15
C GLY A 46 7.97 5.64 -3.74
N GLY A 47 7.54 6.78 -3.21
CA GLY A 47 7.91 7.27 -1.88
C GLY A 47 6.73 7.46 -0.94
N SER A 48 5.51 7.10 -1.38
CA SER A 48 4.29 7.20 -0.59
C SER A 48 4.12 5.97 0.30
N SER A 49 3.71 6.19 1.54
CA SER A 49 3.34 5.13 2.48
C SER A 49 2.12 4.32 2.00
N ILE A 50 1.88 3.17 2.59
CA ILE A 50 0.65 2.39 2.35
C ILE A 50 -0.60 3.22 2.70
N THR A 51 -0.57 3.99 3.80
CA THR A 51 -1.71 4.84 4.19
C THR A 51 -1.98 5.94 3.15
N GLN A 52 -0.94 6.56 2.58
CA GLN A 52 -1.09 7.53 1.49
C GLN A 52 -1.67 6.89 0.23
N GLN A 53 -1.19 5.71 -0.14
CA GLN A 53 -1.74 5.00 -1.30
C GLN A 53 -3.20 4.56 -1.06
N TYR A 54 -3.56 4.21 0.17
CA TYR A 54 -4.95 3.94 0.54
C TYR A 54 -5.82 5.19 0.39
N VAL A 55 -5.35 6.34 0.86
CA VAL A 55 -6.02 7.63 0.70
C VAL A 55 -6.28 7.96 -0.78
N GLU A 56 -5.24 7.88 -1.61
CA GLU A 56 -5.30 8.18 -3.03
C GLU A 56 -6.38 7.31 -3.72
N ARG A 57 -6.42 6.01 -3.43
CA ARG A 57 -7.33 5.08 -4.08
C ARG A 57 -8.76 5.15 -3.55
N TYR A 58 -8.95 5.27 -2.24
CA TYR A 58 -10.27 5.19 -1.61
C TYR A 58 -10.98 6.53 -1.51
N TYR A 59 -10.25 7.60 -1.15
CA TYR A 59 -10.85 8.91 -0.88
C TYR A 59 -10.76 9.87 -2.08
N VAL A 60 -9.69 9.79 -2.86
CA VAL A 60 -9.49 10.68 -4.02
C VAL A 60 -10.01 10.04 -5.31
N GLY A 61 -9.90 8.71 -5.44
CA GLY A 61 -10.47 7.94 -6.55
C GLY A 61 -9.76 8.16 -7.90
N GLN A 62 -8.65 8.89 -7.91
CA GLN A 62 -7.82 9.15 -9.09
C GLN A 62 -6.37 9.34 -8.66
N THR A 63 -5.43 9.06 -9.57
CA THR A 63 -4.01 9.30 -9.32
C THR A 63 -3.75 10.80 -9.21
N THR A 64 -3.29 11.23 -8.04
CA THR A 64 -2.87 12.61 -7.83
C THR A 64 -1.44 12.77 -8.30
N THR A 65 -1.18 13.75 -9.16
CA THR A 65 0.18 13.98 -9.69
C THR A 65 0.74 15.34 -9.35
N ASP A 66 -0.11 16.28 -8.95
CA ASP A 66 0.30 17.61 -8.52
C ASP A 66 0.74 17.63 -7.05
N LEU A 67 1.58 18.61 -6.72
CA LEU A 67 2.18 18.70 -5.39
C LEU A 67 1.15 19.03 -4.30
N VAL A 68 0.13 19.83 -4.62
CA VAL A 68 -0.88 20.25 -3.65
C VAL A 68 -1.71 19.05 -3.23
N GLY A 69 -2.21 18.27 -4.19
CA GLY A 69 -2.96 17.06 -3.88
C GLY A 69 -2.11 16.02 -3.12
N LYS A 70 -0.80 15.90 -3.41
CA LYS A 70 0.08 15.00 -2.62
C LYS A 70 0.26 15.47 -1.17
N ILE A 71 0.20 16.77 -0.91
CA ILE A 71 0.17 17.31 0.46
C ILE A 71 -1.16 16.98 1.13
N ASP A 72 -2.28 17.15 0.43
CA ASP A 72 -3.61 16.80 0.96
C ASP A 72 -3.72 15.31 1.29
N GLU A 73 -3.19 14.43 0.44
CA GLU A 73 -3.09 13.00 0.69
C GLU A 73 -2.27 12.70 1.95
N ALA A 74 -1.13 13.37 2.12
CA ALA A 74 -0.29 13.19 3.30
C ALA A 74 -1.02 13.64 4.58
N LEU A 75 -1.71 14.78 4.55
CA LEU A 75 -2.49 15.27 5.69
C LEU A 75 -3.65 14.34 6.04
N LEU A 76 -4.35 13.82 5.02
CA LEU A 76 -5.43 12.87 5.23
C LEU A 76 -4.89 11.52 5.72
N ALA A 77 -3.72 11.07 5.25
CA ALA A 77 -3.06 9.86 5.74
C ALA A 77 -2.69 9.98 7.21
N LEU A 78 -2.12 11.11 7.64
CA LEU A 78 -1.86 11.40 9.06
C LEU A 78 -3.14 11.33 9.90
N LYS A 79 -4.23 11.90 9.38
CA LYS A 79 -5.53 11.87 10.07
C LYS A 79 -6.08 10.45 10.18
N ILE A 80 -6.06 9.66 9.11
CA ILE A 80 -6.55 8.28 9.11
C ILE A 80 -5.73 7.43 10.07
N ASP A 81 -4.41 7.56 10.06
CA ASP A 81 -3.52 6.80 10.96
C ASP A 81 -3.79 7.08 12.44
N SER A 82 -4.21 8.30 12.77
CA SER A 82 -4.62 8.67 14.13
C SER A 82 -6.00 8.14 14.55
N GLN A 83 -6.80 7.65 13.61
CA GLN A 83 -8.21 7.27 13.82
C GLN A 83 -8.49 5.78 13.60
N GLN A 84 -7.63 5.07 12.87
CA GLN A 84 -7.79 3.67 12.51
C GLN A 84 -6.57 2.85 12.92
N ASP A 85 -6.79 1.60 13.28
CA ASP A 85 -5.69 0.69 13.58
C ASP A 85 -4.89 0.36 12.32
N LYS A 86 -3.56 0.25 12.45
CA LYS A 86 -2.65 -0.12 11.34
C LYS A 86 -3.10 -1.39 10.61
N LYS A 87 -3.61 -2.39 11.34
CA LYS A 87 -4.11 -3.63 10.72
C LYS A 87 -5.35 -3.39 9.86
N GLU A 88 -6.24 -2.50 10.28
CA GLU A 88 -7.43 -2.12 9.51
C GLU A 88 -7.03 -1.36 8.24
N ILE A 89 -6.14 -0.37 8.36
CA ILE A 89 -5.62 0.40 7.22
C ILE A 89 -5.00 -0.55 6.19
N LEU A 90 -4.15 -1.47 6.63
CA LEU A 90 -3.49 -2.43 5.73
C LEU A 90 -4.49 -3.39 5.08
N GLY A 91 -5.47 -3.88 5.84
CA GLY A 91 -6.55 -4.71 5.32
C GLY A 91 -7.37 -4.01 4.26
N ASN A 92 -7.75 -2.76 4.49
CA ASN A 92 -8.52 -1.95 3.55
C ASN A 92 -7.69 -1.63 2.29
N TYR A 93 -6.42 -1.28 2.46
CA TYR A 93 -5.48 -1.06 1.35
C TYR A 93 -5.41 -2.29 0.44
N ILE A 94 -5.04 -3.45 0.99
CA ILE A 94 -4.83 -4.70 0.25
C ILE A 94 -6.14 -5.15 -0.45
N ASN A 95 -7.31 -4.81 0.09
CA ASN A 95 -8.59 -5.12 -0.53
C ASN A 95 -9.06 -4.10 -1.58
N THR A 96 -8.39 -2.94 -1.68
CA THR A 96 -8.73 -1.88 -2.65
C THR A 96 -7.76 -1.84 -3.82
N VAL A 97 -6.52 -2.31 -3.64
CA VAL A 97 -5.50 -2.21 -4.67
C VAL A 97 -5.79 -3.08 -5.90
N TYR A 98 -5.46 -2.54 -7.07
CA TYR A 98 -5.51 -3.26 -8.33
C TYR A 98 -4.26 -4.13 -8.50
N PHE A 99 -4.45 -5.43 -8.74
CA PHE A 99 -3.40 -6.44 -8.88
C PHE A 99 -3.16 -6.88 -10.33
N GLY A 100 -3.73 -6.17 -11.31
CA GLY A 100 -3.75 -6.64 -12.70
C GLY A 100 -4.89 -7.64 -12.96
N ARG A 101 -5.07 -8.05 -14.22
CA ARG A 101 -6.10 -9.03 -14.65
C ARG A 101 -7.53 -8.68 -14.25
N GLY A 102 -7.87 -7.41 -14.10
CA GLY A 102 -9.20 -6.99 -13.61
C GLY A 102 -9.45 -7.29 -12.13
N ALA A 103 -8.46 -7.75 -11.37
CA ALA A 103 -8.59 -8.10 -9.97
C ALA A 103 -8.31 -6.89 -9.06
N TYR A 104 -9.35 -6.47 -8.33
CA TYR A 104 -9.25 -5.48 -7.25
C TYR A 104 -9.40 -6.20 -5.92
N GLY A 105 -8.41 -6.03 -5.06
CA GLY A 105 -8.32 -6.72 -3.78
C GLY A 105 -7.66 -8.10 -3.85
N ILE A 106 -7.06 -8.49 -2.73
CA ILE A 106 -6.21 -9.69 -2.66
C ILE A 106 -6.96 -10.99 -2.88
N GLU A 107 -8.24 -11.09 -2.49
CA GLU A 107 -9.05 -12.28 -2.75
C GLU A 107 -9.28 -12.47 -4.24
N ALA A 108 -9.68 -11.40 -4.94
CA ALA A 108 -9.85 -11.45 -6.40
C ALA A 108 -8.53 -11.78 -7.10
N ALA A 109 -7.40 -11.27 -6.59
CA ALA A 109 -6.08 -11.56 -7.12
C ALA A 109 -5.67 -13.02 -6.89
N ALA A 110 -5.86 -13.54 -5.68
CA ALA A 110 -5.56 -14.94 -5.34
C ALA A 110 -6.32 -15.91 -6.26
N GLN A 111 -7.60 -15.62 -6.52
CA GLN A 111 -8.42 -16.38 -7.45
C GLN A 111 -7.92 -16.24 -8.91
N ALA A 112 -7.67 -15.01 -9.38
CA ALA A 112 -7.29 -14.74 -10.76
C ALA A 112 -5.89 -15.26 -11.16
N TYR A 113 -4.96 -15.38 -10.20
CA TYR A 113 -3.59 -15.84 -10.44
C TYR A 113 -3.37 -17.29 -10.05
N TYR A 114 -4.01 -17.78 -8.99
CA TYR A 114 -3.71 -19.08 -8.39
C TYR A 114 -4.93 -19.99 -8.18
N GLY A 115 -6.15 -19.48 -8.34
CA GLY A 115 -7.40 -20.24 -8.11
C GLY A 115 -7.58 -20.68 -6.65
N LYS A 116 -7.13 -19.84 -5.71
CA LYS A 116 -7.14 -20.12 -4.27
C LYS A 116 -7.72 -18.94 -3.49
N HIS A 117 -8.11 -19.18 -2.24
CA HIS A 117 -8.41 -18.11 -1.31
C HIS A 117 -7.14 -17.34 -0.93
N ALA A 118 -7.27 -16.04 -0.64
CA ALA A 118 -6.13 -15.22 -0.22
C ALA A 118 -5.49 -15.73 1.08
N ALA A 119 -6.28 -16.40 1.94
CA ALA A 119 -5.78 -17.03 3.15
C ALA A 119 -4.86 -18.24 2.88
N ASP A 120 -4.95 -18.86 1.70
CA ASP A 120 -4.17 -20.04 1.32
C ASP A 120 -2.92 -19.68 0.48
N LEU A 121 -2.66 -18.39 0.26
CA LEU A 121 -1.47 -17.95 -0.45
C LEU A 121 -0.22 -18.30 0.34
N SER A 122 0.75 -18.94 -0.32
CA SER A 122 2.11 -19.04 0.21
C SER A 122 2.80 -17.67 0.24
N VAL A 123 3.90 -17.57 0.99
CA VAL A 123 4.73 -16.35 1.05
C VAL A 123 5.18 -15.92 -0.35
N SER A 124 5.59 -16.87 -1.20
CA SER A 124 6.05 -16.57 -2.56
C SER A 124 4.93 -16.10 -3.48
N GLU A 125 3.73 -16.68 -3.36
CA GLU A 125 2.57 -16.25 -4.14
C GLU A 125 2.10 -14.86 -3.73
N ALA A 126 2.06 -14.57 -2.42
CA ALA A 126 1.76 -13.24 -1.89
C ALA A 126 2.83 -12.21 -2.28
N ALA A 127 4.11 -12.59 -2.28
CA ALA A 127 5.21 -11.73 -2.72
C ALA A 127 5.10 -11.34 -4.20
N MET A 128 4.68 -12.28 -5.05
CA MET A 128 4.46 -12.00 -6.47
C MET A 128 3.30 -11.03 -6.67
N LEU A 129 2.23 -11.10 -5.86
CA LEU A 129 1.13 -10.15 -5.94
C LEU A 129 1.49 -8.77 -5.37
N ALA A 130 2.43 -8.70 -4.45
CA ALA A 130 2.84 -7.44 -3.80
C ALA A 130 3.88 -6.62 -4.59
N GLY A 131 4.45 -7.14 -5.68
CA GLY A 131 5.52 -6.49 -6.47
C GLY A 131 5.17 -6.31 -7.92
#